data_AF-A0A4Q5Y263-F1
#
_entry.id   AF-A0A4Q5Y263-F1
#
_cell.length_a   1.000
_cell.length_b   1.000
_cell.length_c   1.000
_cell.angle_alpha   90.00
_cell.angle_beta   90.00
_cell.angle_gamma   90.00
#
_symmetry.space_group_name_H-M   'P 1'
#
loop_
_entity.id
_entity.type
_entity.pdbx_description
1 polymer ?
#
loop_
_entity_poly.entity_id
_entity_poly.type
_entity_poly.pdbx_seq_one_letter_code
_entity_poly.pdbx_strand_id
1 'polypeptide(L)'
;PPVDPLGSGGGWGDPHLYTPDGKLYDFHGYGEFIAMKSLTDNFEVQVRQGTLPYSLSTRATVNTGIAVQTGEDIVCITSNRPKLFINNIERDWNFEQIALNAGASIKKIKEGSYPVIVINSKKGDQVKVRLDASYISSYFDYSITPSQSRAGKVEGLLGNYDGNKNNDLRLTNGQPVENIFEQLYPAFADSWRMVIAESKQGILGSLVQYIRLSCD
;
A
#
# COMPACT_ATOMS: atom_id res chain seq x y z
N PRO A 1 -2.49 12.81 11.85
CA PRO A 1 -1.92 12.38 10.55
C PRO A 1 -0.43 12.72 10.51
N PRO A 2 0.42 11.89 9.89
CA PRO A 2 1.75 12.33 9.50
C PRO A 2 1.64 13.60 8.64
N VAL A 3 2.63 14.49 8.74
CA VAL A 3 2.68 15.70 7.90
C VAL A 3 3.22 15.29 6.53
N ASP A 4 2.43 14.54 5.78
CA ASP A 4 2.78 14.15 4.42
C ASP A 4 2.51 15.31 3.43
N PRO A 5 3.21 15.36 2.27
CA PRO A 5 3.01 16.40 1.27
C PRO A 5 1.55 16.48 0.77
N LEU A 6 1.10 17.68 0.42
CA LEU A 6 -0.16 17.84 -0.32
C LEU A 6 -0.13 17.00 -1.61
N GLY A 7 -1.23 16.32 -1.93
CA GLY A 7 -1.32 15.41 -3.07
C GLY A 7 -0.76 14.00 -2.80
N SER A 8 -0.53 13.63 -1.54
CA SER A 8 -0.22 12.26 -1.15
C SER A 8 -1.40 11.59 -0.44
N GLY A 9 -1.49 10.27 -0.55
CA GLY A 9 -2.43 9.43 0.20
C GLY A 9 -1.68 8.33 0.94
N GLY A 10 -2.28 7.74 1.96
CA GLY A 10 -1.57 6.74 2.76
C GLY A 10 -2.37 6.21 3.92
N GLY A 11 -1.66 5.54 4.83
CA GLY A 11 -2.25 4.96 6.04
C GLY A 11 -1.32 5.01 7.24
N TRP A 12 -1.88 5.27 8.42
CA TRP A 12 -1.12 5.34 9.67
C TRP A 12 -1.89 4.72 10.86
N GLY A 13 -1.15 4.29 11.89
CA GLY A 13 -1.74 3.75 13.11
C GLY A 13 -2.61 2.50 12.89
N ASP A 14 -3.73 2.39 13.61
CA ASP A 14 -4.80 1.42 13.39
C ASP A 14 -5.77 1.94 12.32
N PRO A 15 -5.82 1.33 11.13
CA PRO A 15 -5.38 2.10 9.99
C PRO A 15 -6.35 3.23 9.66
N HIS A 16 -5.93 4.45 9.94
CA HIS A 16 -6.56 5.64 9.40
C HIS A 16 -6.01 5.88 8.00
N LEU A 17 -6.89 6.03 7.01
CA LEU A 17 -6.51 6.28 5.63
C LEU A 17 -6.81 7.72 5.23
N TYR A 18 -5.99 8.23 4.32
CA TYR A 18 -6.17 9.52 3.70
C TYR A 18 -5.87 9.43 2.21
N THR A 19 -6.68 10.07 1.36
CA THR A 19 -6.48 10.07 -0.09
C THR A 19 -5.63 11.26 -0.54
N PRO A 20 -5.02 11.21 -1.73
CA PRO A 20 -4.32 12.35 -2.34
C PRO A 20 -5.15 13.63 -2.43
N ASP A 21 -6.48 13.50 -2.55
CA ASP A 21 -7.41 14.62 -2.65
C ASP A 21 -7.91 15.11 -1.27
N GLY A 22 -7.51 14.43 -0.19
CA GLY A 22 -7.74 14.86 1.20
C GLY A 22 -8.98 14.26 1.86
N LYS A 23 -9.53 13.15 1.35
CA LYS A 23 -10.56 12.38 2.04
C LYS A 23 -9.91 11.59 3.18
N LEU A 24 -10.37 11.79 4.41
CA LEU A 24 -9.95 11.05 5.60
C LEU A 24 -11.03 10.05 6.01
N TYR A 25 -10.64 8.82 6.35
CA TYR A 25 -11.55 7.79 6.85
C TYR A 25 -10.81 6.66 7.59
N ASP A 26 -11.54 5.91 8.42
CA ASP A 26 -10.99 4.80 9.19
C ASP A 26 -11.22 3.48 8.45
N PHE A 27 -10.15 2.69 8.28
CA PHE A 27 -10.19 1.41 7.56
C PHE A 27 -9.51 0.29 8.36
N HIS A 28 -10.28 -0.35 9.23
CA HIS A 28 -9.86 -1.43 10.12
C HIS A 28 -9.98 -2.81 9.45
N GLY A 29 -9.48 -2.92 8.23
CA GLY A 29 -9.46 -4.19 7.49
C GLY A 29 -8.45 -5.17 8.08
N TYR A 30 -8.76 -6.48 8.02
CA TYR A 30 -7.79 -7.55 8.22
C TYR A 30 -7.60 -8.30 6.90
N GLY A 31 -6.42 -8.22 6.29
CA GLY A 31 -6.13 -8.84 4.99
C GLY A 31 -5.14 -8.03 4.15
N GLU A 32 -5.14 -8.30 2.85
CA GLU A 32 -4.33 -7.59 1.86
C GLU A 32 -5.25 -6.81 0.93
N PHE A 33 -4.87 -5.58 0.60
CA PHE A 33 -5.72 -4.64 -0.13
C PHE A 33 -4.93 -3.86 -1.16
N ILE A 34 -5.59 -3.49 -2.25
CA ILE A 34 -5.05 -2.55 -3.24
C ILE A 34 -5.16 -1.13 -2.66
N ALA A 35 -4.04 -0.56 -2.22
CA ALA A 35 -4.00 0.83 -1.79
C ALA A 35 -4.18 1.76 -2.98
N MET A 36 -3.41 1.53 -4.05
CA MET A 36 -3.47 2.29 -5.30
C MET A 36 -2.92 1.45 -6.44
N LYS A 37 -3.63 1.37 -7.57
CA LYS A 37 -3.10 0.82 -8.83
C LYS A 37 -3.36 1.77 -9.98
N SER A 38 -2.49 1.75 -10.98
CA SER A 38 -2.70 2.48 -12.22
C SER A 38 -3.62 1.73 -13.16
N LEU A 39 -4.40 2.50 -13.91
CA LEU A 39 -5.22 2.01 -15.02
C LEU A 39 -4.46 1.99 -16.36
N THR A 40 -3.20 2.44 -16.39
CA THR A 40 -2.47 2.70 -17.64
C THR A 40 -1.11 2.03 -17.75
N ASP A 41 -0.59 1.47 -16.65
CA ASP A 41 0.69 0.74 -16.60
C ASP A 41 0.75 -0.14 -15.35
N ASN A 42 1.89 -0.82 -15.16
CA ASN A 42 2.12 -1.76 -14.07
C ASN A 42 2.56 -1.09 -12.75
N PHE A 43 2.07 0.10 -12.45
CA PHE A 43 2.26 0.69 -11.12
C PHE A 43 1.13 0.26 -10.19
N GLU A 44 1.48 -0.37 -9.08
CA GLU A 44 0.53 -0.81 -8.07
C GLU A 44 1.20 -0.87 -6.69
N VAL A 45 0.41 -0.50 -5.68
CA VAL A 45 0.78 -0.56 -4.27
C VAL A 45 -0.28 -1.34 -3.53
N GLN A 46 0.16 -2.41 -2.86
CA GLN A 46 -0.67 -3.24 -2.02
C GLN A 46 -0.22 -3.13 -0.57
N VAL A 47 -1.17 -3.17 0.36
CA VAL A 47 -0.91 -3.12 1.80
C VAL A 47 -1.56 -4.30 2.50
N ARG A 48 -0.82 -4.91 3.42
CA ARG A 48 -1.31 -5.93 4.35
C ARG A 48 -1.62 -5.28 5.69
N GLN A 49 -2.87 -5.37 6.10
CA GLN A 49 -3.34 -4.99 7.43
C GLN A 49 -3.54 -6.26 8.26
N GLY A 50 -2.71 -6.42 9.29
CA GLY A 50 -2.69 -7.59 10.16
C GLY A 50 -2.93 -7.20 11.61
N THR A 51 -3.14 -8.17 12.49
CA THR A 51 -3.27 -7.89 13.93
C THR A 51 -1.98 -7.28 14.48
N LEU A 52 -2.12 -6.31 15.39
CA LEU A 52 -0.97 -5.77 16.11
C LEU A 52 -0.23 -6.91 16.84
N PRO A 53 1.06 -7.13 16.55
CA PRO A 53 1.83 -8.17 17.24
C PRO A 53 1.81 -7.92 18.75
N TYR A 54 1.54 -8.97 19.53
CA TYR A 54 1.65 -8.99 21.00
C TYR A 54 0.63 -8.15 21.79
N SER A 55 -0.46 -7.67 21.18
CA SER A 55 -1.58 -7.13 21.97
C SER A 55 -2.41 -8.26 22.58
N LEU A 56 -2.36 -8.40 23.91
CA LEU A 56 -3.15 -9.38 24.67
C LEU A 56 -4.57 -8.88 24.99
N SER A 57 -4.89 -7.60 24.74
CA SER A 57 -6.14 -6.96 25.18
C SER A 57 -6.91 -6.22 24.08
N THR A 58 -6.31 -5.92 22.92
CA THR A 58 -6.99 -5.22 21.81
C THR A 58 -6.72 -5.89 20.46
N ARG A 59 -7.79 -6.24 19.73
CA ARG A 59 -7.72 -6.79 18.36
C ARG A 59 -7.67 -5.67 17.31
N ALA A 60 -6.73 -4.74 17.44
CA ALA A 60 -6.51 -3.71 16.43
C ALA A 60 -5.75 -4.29 15.23
N THR A 61 -6.05 -3.80 14.03
CA THR A 61 -5.21 -4.06 12.86
C THR A 61 -4.18 -2.93 12.72
N VAL A 62 -3.07 -3.20 12.06
CA VAL A 62 -2.01 -2.24 11.71
C VAL A 62 -1.41 -2.64 10.36
N ASN A 63 -0.69 -1.73 9.71
CA ASN A 63 0.03 -2.09 8.48
C ASN A 63 1.25 -2.96 8.81
N THR A 64 1.31 -4.14 8.20
CA THR A 64 2.32 -5.17 8.49
C THR A 64 3.14 -5.61 7.28
N GLY A 65 2.67 -5.32 6.07
CA GLY A 65 3.39 -5.60 4.83
C GLY A 65 2.97 -4.65 3.71
N ILE A 66 3.89 -4.30 2.82
CA ILE A 66 3.62 -3.46 1.65
C ILE A 66 4.39 -4.01 0.45
N ALA A 67 3.74 -4.05 -0.71
CA ALA A 67 4.34 -4.35 -2.00
C ALA A 67 4.14 -3.17 -2.94
N VAL A 68 5.20 -2.81 -3.67
CA VAL A 68 5.20 -1.71 -4.63
C VAL A 68 5.76 -2.24 -5.95
N GLN A 69 4.92 -2.35 -6.97
CA GLN A 69 5.37 -2.57 -8.35
C GLN A 69 5.69 -1.22 -8.99
N THR A 70 6.95 -1.03 -9.39
CA THR A 70 7.45 0.23 -9.98
C THR A 70 7.63 0.13 -11.51
N GLY A 71 6.91 -0.81 -12.14
CA GLY A 71 7.11 -1.22 -13.53
C GLY A 71 7.44 -2.70 -13.60
N GLU A 72 8.73 -3.03 -13.76
CA GLU A 72 9.19 -4.42 -13.88
C GLU A 72 9.49 -5.07 -12.53
N ASP A 73 9.97 -4.27 -11.57
CA ASP A 73 10.34 -4.77 -10.25
C ASP A 73 9.24 -4.58 -9.22
N ILE A 74 9.13 -5.56 -8.33
CA ILE A 74 8.28 -5.55 -7.15
C ILE A 74 9.18 -5.44 -5.91
N VAL A 75 8.98 -4.37 -5.15
CA VAL A 75 9.62 -4.15 -3.85
C VAL A 75 8.63 -4.52 -2.75
N CYS A 76 9.05 -5.39 -1.84
CA CYS A 76 8.22 -5.89 -0.75
C CYS A 76 8.91 -5.61 0.60
N ILE A 77 8.17 -5.08 1.57
CA ILE A 77 8.67 -4.77 2.92
C ILE A 77 7.69 -5.35 3.94
N THR A 78 8.22 -6.02 4.97
CA THR A 78 7.45 -6.49 6.14
C THR A 78 7.83 -5.69 7.38
N SER A 79 6.91 -5.62 8.35
CA SER A 79 7.14 -4.88 9.59
C SER A 79 7.78 -5.73 10.68
N ASN A 80 7.29 -6.94 10.96
CA ASN A 80 7.83 -7.80 12.01
C ASN A 80 9.19 -8.37 11.61
N ARG A 81 10.26 -7.99 12.32
CA ARG A 81 11.66 -8.20 11.91
C ARG A 81 11.86 -7.70 10.47
N PRO A 82 11.97 -6.38 10.26
CA PRO A 82 11.83 -5.79 8.94
C PRO A 82 12.71 -6.48 7.88
N LYS A 83 12.06 -6.97 6.83
CA LYS A 83 12.71 -7.56 5.66
C LYS A 83 12.44 -6.75 4.42
N LEU A 84 13.39 -6.78 3.50
CA LEU A 84 13.27 -6.24 2.16
C LEU A 84 13.37 -7.40 1.16
N PHE A 85 12.43 -7.47 0.24
CA PHE A 85 12.52 -8.34 -0.94
C PHE A 85 12.43 -7.49 -2.20
N ILE A 86 13.20 -7.88 -3.21
CA ILE A 86 13.08 -7.34 -4.56
C ILE A 86 12.88 -8.55 -5.48
N ASN A 87 11.75 -8.60 -6.18
CA ASN A 87 11.35 -9.73 -7.03
C ASN A 87 11.42 -11.08 -6.30
N ASN A 88 10.87 -11.12 -5.08
CA ASN A 88 10.84 -12.29 -4.18
C ASN A 88 12.22 -12.79 -3.72
N ILE A 89 13.28 -12.01 -3.93
CA ILE A 89 14.62 -12.30 -3.42
C ILE A 89 14.87 -11.40 -2.22
N GLU A 90 15.10 -12.00 -1.05
CA GLU A 90 15.47 -11.27 0.17
C GLU A 90 16.78 -10.51 -0.06
N ARG A 91 16.81 -9.25 0.36
CA ARG A 91 17.98 -8.37 0.28
C ARG A 91 18.43 -8.00 1.68
N ASP A 92 19.71 -7.63 1.80
CA ASP A 92 20.22 -7.10 3.06
C ASP A 92 19.40 -5.88 3.50
N TRP A 93 18.97 -5.89 4.76
CA TRP A 93 18.26 -4.77 5.37
C TRP A 93 19.15 -3.53 5.53
N ASN A 94 20.46 -3.71 5.58
CA ASN A 94 21.46 -2.66 5.68
C ASN A 94 21.91 -2.20 4.29
N PHE A 95 21.05 -1.42 3.63
CA PHE A 95 21.34 -0.80 2.35
C PHE A 95 21.17 0.72 2.45
N GLU A 96 21.87 1.46 1.57
CA GLU A 96 21.65 2.90 1.40
C GLU A 96 20.72 3.16 0.21
N GLN A 97 21.06 2.63 -0.96
CA GLN A 97 20.30 2.77 -2.19
C GLN A 97 20.49 1.56 -3.11
N ILE A 98 19.42 1.14 -3.78
CA ILE A 98 19.43 0.09 -4.80
C ILE A 98 18.72 0.65 -6.04
N ALA A 99 19.37 0.54 -7.20
CA ALA A 99 18.74 0.83 -8.48
C ALA A 99 17.82 -0.34 -8.86
N LEU A 100 16.63 0.00 -9.38
CA LEU A 100 15.66 -0.96 -9.90
C LEU A 100 15.61 -0.82 -11.42
N ASN A 101 14.98 -1.80 -12.07
CA ASN A 101 14.70 -1.79 -13.49
C ASN A 101 13.85 -0.59 -13.90
N ALA A 102 13.88 -0.28 -15.20
CA ALA A 102 13.16 0.83 -15.80
C ALA A 102 13.44 2.21 -15.16
N GLY A 103 14.55 2.41 -14.45
CA GLY A 103 14.91 3.69 -13.84
C GLY A 103 14.18 4.00 -12.53
N ALA A 104 13.56 3.00 -11.90
CA ALA A 104 13.08 3.10 -10.53
C ALA A 104 14.23 2.95 -9.53
N SER A 105 13.98 3.27 -8.26
CA SER A 105 14.98 3.11 -7.20
C SER A 105 14.34 2.95 -5.83
N ILE A 106 15.10 2.37 -4.90
CA ILE A 106 14.78 2.31 -3.48
C ILE A 106 15.95 2.91 -2.70
N LYS A 107 15.64 3.74 -1.70
CA LYS A 107 16.62 4.36 -0.82
C LYS A 107 16.16 4.26 0.64
N LYS A 108 17.10 4.01 1.55
CA LYS A 108 16.87 4.08 2.98
C LYS A 108 17.36 5.42 3.51
N ILE A 109 16.47 6.15 4.16
CA ILE A 109 16.78 7.43 4.84
C ILE A 109 16.36 7.36 6.30
N LYS A 110 16.62 8.44 7.05
CA LYS A 110 16.08 8.64 8.39
C LYS A 110 15.24 9.91 8.41
N GLU A 111 14.06 9.81 9.01
CA GLU A 111 13.24 10.97 9.39
C GLU A 111 13.13 10.97 10.92
N GLY A 112 13.90 11.85 11.56
CA GLY A 112 14.13 11.79 13.00
C GLY A 112 14.84 10.48 13.40
N SER A 113 14.27 9.74 14.35
CA SER A 113 14.76 8.42 14.79
C SER A 113 14.26 7.26 13.93
N TYR A 114 13.32 7.50 13.02
CA TYR A 114 12.65 6.44 12.26
C TYR A 114 13.36 6.14 10.94
N PRO A 115 13.62 4.86 10.61
CA PRO A 115 14.05 4.50 9.27
C PRO A 115 12.88 4.61 8.31
N VAL A 116 13.13 5.26 7.16
CA VAL A 116 12.15 5.43 6.09
C VAL A 116 12.71 4.83 4.81
N ILE A 117 11.93 3.93 4.21
CA ILE A 117 12.22 3.40 2.89
C ILE A 117 11.48 4.26 1.87
N VAL A 118 12.21 4.85 0.92
CA VAL A 118 11.68 5.68 -0.16
C VAL A 118 11.86 4.92 -1.47
N ILE A 119 10.75 4.61 -2.13
CA ILE A 119 10.70 3.93 -3.42
C ILE A 119 10.25 4.96 -4.45
N ASN A 120 11.03 5.19 -5.50
CA ASN A 120 10.69 6.11 -6.58
C ASN A 120 10.51 5.35 -7.89
N SER A 121 9.43 5.64 -8.62
CA SER A 121 9.22 5.13 -9.98
C SER A 121 9.86 6.05 -11.03
N LYS A 122 10.02 5.56 -12.25
CA LYS A 122 10.45 6.36 -13.42
C LYS A 122 9.55 7.55 -13.70
N LYS A 123 8.24 7.42 -13.46
CA LYS A 123 7.23 8.46 -13.76
C LYS A 123 7.14 9.53 -12.67
N GLY A 124 7.93 9.39 -11.60
CA GLY A 124 7.96 10.32 -10.47
C GLY A 124 6.98 9.98 -9.36
N ASP A 125 6.45 8.75 -9.32
CA ASP A 125 5.71 8.28 -8.15
C ASP A 125 6.69 8.05 -6.99
N GLN A 126 6.28 8.40 -5.78
CA GLN A 126 7.04 8.12 -4.57
C GLN A 126 6.19 7.37 -3.57
N VAL A 127 6.72 6.26 -3.05
CA VAL A 127 6.16 5.55 -1.89
C VAL A 127 7.14 5.67 -0.74
N LYS A 128 6.67 6.15 0.40
CA LYS A 128 7.42 6.14 1.66
C LYS A 128 6.84 5.10 2.60
N VAL A 129 7.73 4.37 3.26
CA VAL A 129 7.40 3.41 4.33
C VAL A 129 8.18 3.82 5.56
N ARG A 130 7.51 4.45 6.52
CA ARG A 130 8.09 4.88 7.79
C ARG A 130 7.86 3.77 8.81
N LEU A 131 8.92 3.09 9.18
CA LEU A 131 8.83 1.98 10.14
C LEU A 131 8.78 2.53 11.55
N ASP A 132 7.76 2.11 12.28
CA ASP A 132 7.69 2.29 13.73
C ASP A 132 8.21 1.00 14.37
N ALA A 133 9.53 0.95 14.54
CA ALA A 133 10.20 -0.21 15.13
C ALA A 133 10.38 0.04 16.63
N SER A 134 9.46 -0.49 17.44
CA SER A 134 9.73 -0.74 18.86
C SER A 134 10.25 -2.16 19.05
N TYR A 135 11.00 -2.41 20.12
CA TYR A 135 11.58 -3.74 20.44
C TYR A 135 10.51 -4.85 20.58
N ILE A 136 9.24 -4.49 20.79
CA ILE A 136 8.14 -5.40 21.12
C ILE A 136 7.04 -5.46 20.06
N SER A 137 6.99 -4.51 19.13
CA SER A 137 6.02 -4.51 18.02
C SER A 137 6.56 -3.66 16.87
N SER A 138 6.38 -4.15 15.65
CA SER A 138 6.77 -3.40 14.46
C SER A 138 5.58 -3.34 13.51
N TYR A 139 5.18 -2.12 13.17
CA TYR A 139 4.24 -1.77 12.12
C TYR A 139 4.86 -0.63 11.31
N PHE A 140 4.18 -0.16 10.26
CA PHE A 140 4.61 1.04 9.55
C PHE A 140 3.45 1.95 9.23
N ASP A 141 3.79 3.21 9.02
CA ASP A 141 2.97 4.13 8.26
C ASP A 141 3.49 4.16 6.82
N TYR A 142 2.61 4.43 5.87
CA TYR A 142 2.99 4.58 4.48
C TYR A 142 2.32 5.79 3.85
N SER A 143 3.01 6.39 2.90
CA SER A 143 2.46 7.44 2.04
C SER A 143 2.85 7.22 0.59
N ILE A 144 1.96 7.60 -0.32
CA ILE A 144 2.05 7.46 -1.76
C ILE A 144 1.80 8.84 -2.35
N THR A 145 2.82 9.41 -2.98
CA THR A 145 2.70 10.60 -3.83
C THR A 145 2.67 10.12 -5.28
N PRO A 146 1.48 9.96 -5.88
CA PRO A 146 1.39 9.62 -7.30
C PRO A 146 1.92 10.77 -8.17
N SER A 147 2.53 10.43 -9.30
CA SER A 147 2.87 11.39 -10.34
C SER A 147 1.62 12.13 -10.82
N GLN A 148 1.72 13.43 -11.08
CA GLN A 148 0.60 14.22 -11.64
C GLN A 148 0.02 13.62 -12.92
N SER A 149 0.83 12.87 -13.69
CA SER A 149 0.40 12.16 -14.89
C SER A 149 -0.66 11.07 -14.65
N ARG A 150 -0.82 10.66 -13.38
CA ARG A 150 -1.78 9.64 -12.91
C ARG A 150 -3.10 10.21 -12.43
N ALA A 151 -3.28 11.53 -12.43
CA ALA A 151 -4.54 12.14 -11.99
C ALA A 151 -5.74 11.56 -12.77
N GLY A 152 -6.73 11.02 -12.07
CA GLY A 152 -7.89 10.32 -12.64
C GLY A 152 -7.57 8.99 -13.34
N LYS A 153 -6.37 8.44 -13.17
CA LYS A 153 -5.86 7.20 -13.83
C LYS A 153 -5.32 6.18 -12.84
N VAL A 154 -5.73 6.32 -11.59
CA VAL A 154 -5.49 5.37 -10.51
C VAL A 154 -6.81 5.03 -9.83
N GLU A 155 -6.83 3.91 -9.14
CA GLU A 155 -7.94 3.49 -8.29
C GLU A 155 -7.42 2.63 -7.12
N GLY A 156 -8.21 2.51 -6.07
CA GLY A 156 -7.86 1.74 -4.87
C GLY A 156 -8.53 2.32 -3.64
N LEU A 157 -8.08 1.86 -2.47
CA LEU A 157 -8.48 2.45 -1.19
C LEU A 157 -8.16 3.96 -1.11
N LEU A 158 -7.15 4.43 -1.85
CA LEU A 158 -6.74 5.83 -1.84
C LEU A 158 -7.43 6.72 -2.89
N GLY A 159 -8.50 6.25 -3.52
CA GLY A 159 -9.27 7.02 -4.49
C GLY A 159 -8.61 7.13 -5.86
N ASN A 160 -8.99 8.16 -6.63
CA ASN A 160 -8.62 8.28 -8.05
C ASN A 160 -7.70 9.47 -8.36
N TYR A 161 -7.37 10.29 -7.36
CA TYR A 161 -6.46 11.45 -7.48
C TYR A 161 -6.90 12.43 -8.58
N ASP A 162 -8.20 12.72 -8.67
CA ASP A 162 -8.75 13.65 -9.66
C ASP A 162 -8.93 15.09 -9.13
N GLY A 163 -8.57 15.32 -7.86
CA GLY A 163 -8.72 16.59 -7.17
C GLY A 163 -10.06 16.74 -6.45
N ASN A 164 -10.93 15.72 -6.43
CA ASN A 164 -12.24 15.77 -5.81
C ASN A 164 -12.44 14.70 -4.74
N LYS A 165 -12.08 15.03 -3.50
CA LYS A 165 -12.24 14.15 -2.34
C LYS A 165 -13.64 13.57 -2.10
N ASN A 166 -14.69 14.17 -2.65
CA ASN A 166 -16.06 13.72 -2.44
C ASN A 166 -16.38 12.45 -3.25
N ASN A 167 -15.51 12.07 -4.18
CA ASN A 167 -15.73 10.97 -5.10
C ASN A 167 -14.68 9.85 -4.97
N ASP A 168 -13.82 9.93 -3.95
CA ASP A 168 -12.68 9.02 -3.75
C ASP A 168 -13.09 7.62 -3.29
N LEU A 169 -14.18 7.49 -2.52
CA LEU A 169 -14.61 6.20 -2.02
C LEU A 169 -15.53 5.55 -3.04
N ARG A 170 -15.01 4.54 -3.74
CA ARG A 170 -15.73 3.77 -4.74
C ARG A 170 -15.41 2.29 -4.60
N LEU A 171 -16.39 1.43 -4.88
CA LEU A 171 -16.14 0.01 -5.11
C LEU A 171 -15.34 -0.19 -6.41
N THR A 172 -14.76 -1.38 -6.62
CA THR A 172 -14.05 -1.73 -7.87
C THR A 172 -14.91 -1.68 -9.13
N ASN A 173 -16.24 -1.66 -9.01
CA ASN A 173 -17.16 -1.45 -10.13
C ASN A 173 -17.53 0.03 -10.37
N GLY A 174 -16.86 0.96 -9.67
CA GLY A 174 -17.04 2.41 -9.78
C GLY A 174 -18.19 3.01 -8.96
N GLN A 175 -19.02 2.18 -8.31
CA GLN A 175 -20.13 2.67 -7.48
C GLN A 175 -19.58 3.47 -6.28
N PRO A 176 -20.01 4.72 -6.07
CA PRO A 176 -19.57 5.51 -4.94
C PRO A 176 -20.12 4.95 -3.63
N VAL A 177 -19.36 5.14 -2.55
CA VAL A 177 -19.78 4.80 -1.19
C VAL A 177 -19.58 5.98 -0.25
N GLU A 178 -20.40 6.04 0.79
CA GLU A 178 -20.26 6.99 1.89
C GLU A 178 -19.26 6.50 2.93
N ASN A 179 -18.65 7.45 3.66
CA ASN A 179 -17.77 7.14 4.78
C ASN A 179 -18.59 6.80 6.04
N ILE A 180 -19.32 5.70 5.97
CA ILE A 180 -20.10 5.13 7.08
C ILE A 180 -19.84 3.63 7.17
N PHE A 181 -19.96 3.08 8.37
CA PHE A 181 -19.59 1.69 8.66
C PHE A 181 -20.29 0.69 7.73
N GLU A 182 -21.58 0.88 7.47
CA GLU A 182 -22.44 -0.02 6.70
C GLU A 182 -22.02 -0.12 5.22
N GLN A 183 -21.38 0.91 4.68
CA GLN A 183 -20.90 0.91 3.30
C GLN A 183 -19.42 0.56 3.20
N LEU A 184 -18.63 0.91 4.22
CA LEU A 184 -17.24 0.50 4.30
C LEU A 184 -17.09 -1.01 4.50
N TYR A 185 -18.01 -1.64 5.23
CA TYR A 185 -17.95 -3.07 5.58
C TYR A 185 -19.26 -3.82 5.30
N PRO A 186 -19.19 -5.02 4.70
CA PRO A 186 -18.01 -5.61 4.06
C PRO A 186 -17.75 -5.04 2.66
N ALA A 187 -18.72 -4.36 2.05
CA ALA A 187 -18.76 -4.13 0.60
C ALA A 187 -17.52 -3.41 0.05
N PHE A 188 -17.17 -2.24 0.57
CA PHE A 188 -15.99 -1.50 0.12
C PHE A 188 -14.69 -2.24 0.45
N ALA A 189 -14.53 -2.70 1.68
CA ALA A 189 -13.35 -3.44 2.11
C ALA A 189 -13.09 -4.68 1.24
N ASP A 190 -14.11 -5.50 1.00
CA ASP A 190 -13.99 -6.72 0.22
C ASP A 190 -13.83 -6.44 -1.28
N SER A 191 -14.37 -5.32 -1.79
CA SER A 191 -14.16 -4.95 -3.19
C SER A 191 -12.69 -4.68 -3.53
N TRP A 192 -11.93 -4.13 -2.57
CA TRP A 192 -10.50 -3.83 -2.71
C TRP A 192 -9.57 -4.88 -2.10
N ARG A 193 -10.15 -5.91 -1.46
CA ARG A 193 -9.41 -7.01 -0.88
C ARG A 193 -8.82 -7.87 -1.98
N MET A 194 -7.55 -8.21 -1.84
CA MET A 194 -6.89 -9.19 -2.67
C MET A 194 -7.46 -10.58 -2.35
N VAL A 195 -8.09 -11.21 -3.35
CA VAL A 195 -8.47 -12.61 -3.24
C VAL A 195 -7.25 -13.41 -3.67
N ILE A 196 -6.69 -14.21 -2.76
CA ILE A 196 -5.73 -15.24 -3.15
C ILE A 196 -6.50 -16.18 -4.07
N ALA A 197 -6.23 -16.12 -5.37
CA ALA A 197 -6.62 -17.21 -6.24
C ALA A 197 -5.89 -18.44 -5.69
N GLU A 198 -6.61 -19.32 -5.00
CA GLU A 198 -6.16 -20.70 -4.84
C GLU A 198 -5.73 -21.14 -6.23
N SER A 199 -4.50 -21.61 -6.37
CA SER A 199 -3.98 -22.11 -7.64
C SER A 199 -4.82 -23.30 -8.08
N LYS A 200 -5.94 -23.04 -8.76
CA LYS A 200 -6.63 -24.05 -9.55
C LYS A 200 -5.78 -24.22 -10.80
N GLN A 201 -4.84 -25.15 -10.72
CA GLN A 201 -4.32 -25.84 -11.90
C GLN A 201 -5.53 -26.38 -12.67
N GLY A 202 -5.97 -25.65 -13.69
CA GLY A 202 -7.13 -26.06 -14.46
C GLY A 202 -7.73 -24.95 -15.32
N ILE A 203 -7.31 -24.96 -16.59
CA ILE A 203 -8.09 -24.58 -17.78
C ILE A 203 -8.20 -23.06 -18.08
N LEU A 204 -7.41 -22.67 -19.09
CA LEU A 204 -7.61 -21.60 -20.09
C LEU A 204 -8.56 -20.45 -19.70
N GLY A 205 -7.99 -19.44 -19.06
CA GLY A 205 -8.51 -18.08 -18.96
C GLY A 205 -7.33 -17.20 -18.54
N SER A 206 -7.17 -16.04 -19.17
CA SER A 206 -6.05 -15.12 -18.93
C SER A 206 -5.78 -14.96 -17.42
N LEU A 207 -4.61 -15.45 -16.97
CA LEU A 207 -4.13 -15.23 -15.62
C LEU A 207 -3.96 -13.72 -15.45
N VAL A 208 -4.90 -13.09 -14.74
CA VAL A 208 -4.66 -11.78 -14.16
C VAL A 208 -3.60 -12.03 -13.10
N GLN A 209 -2.35 -11.78 -13.47
CA GLN A 209 -1.20 -11.96 -12.62
C GLN A 209 -1.22 -10.82 -11.60
N TYR A 210 -2.01 -10.98 -10.54
CA TYR A 210 -1.92 -10.12 -9.38
C TYR A 210 -0.49 -10.20 -8.85
N ILE A 211 0.13 -9.06 -8.59
CA ILE A 211 1.32 -9.00 -7.76
C ILE A 211 0.93 -9.69 -6.47
N ARG A 212 1.58 -10.80 -6.15
CA ARG A 212 1.43 -11.38 -4.83
C ARG A 212 2.31 -10.54 -3.92
N LEU A 213 1.78 -10.06 -2.80
CA LEU A 213 2.56 -9.78 -1.60
C LEU A 213 3.26 -11.09 -1.20
N SER A 214 4.29 -11.50 -1.95
CA SER A 214 5.14 -12.67 -1.69
C SER A 214 6.20 -12.27 -0.67
N CYS A 215 5.77 -11.57 0.37
CA CYS A 215 6.63 -11.07 1.44
C CYS A 215 7.08 -12.17 2.41
N ASP A 216 6.66 -13.41 2.18
CA ASP A 216 6.89 -14.59 3.02
C ASP A 216 7.09 -15.85 2.15
#